data_AF-A0A5B2WW37-F1
#
_entry.id   AF-A0A5B2WW37-F1
#
_cell.length_a   1.000
_cell.length_b   1.000
_cell.length_c   1.000
_cell.angle_alpha   90.00
_cell.angle_beta   90.00
_cell.angle_gamma   90.00
#
_symmetry.space_group_name_H-M   'P 1'
#
loop_
_entity.id
_entity.type
_entity.pdbx_description
1 polymer ?
#
loop_
_entity_poly.entity_id
_entity_poly.type
_entity_poly.pdbx_seq_one_letter_code
_entity_poly.pdbx_strand_id
1 'polypeptide(L)'
;MNGCRVDTQVPHELADVLQYTVRMVLLDRGEPGLRELFHGYRRAHTYQPRVLREAADFVAYLAEHAADIPHLAEVAEYELALHRIADGGPAQRVRFSCEPTALLTALAELRLPDRLQPGDYELVVMP
;
A
#
# COMPACT_ATOMS: atom_id res chain seq x y z
N MET A 1 -19.56 -24.89 19.29
CA MET A 1 -19.32 -24.10 18.05
C MET A 1 -18.12 -23.22 18.32
N ASN A 2 -16.95 -23.64 17.83
CA ASN A 2 -15.67 -23.01 18.14
C ASN A 2 -15.58 -21.63 17.49
N GLY A 3 -15.22 -20.64 18.30
CA GLY A 3 -15.06 -19.25 17.89
C GLY A 3 -14.01 -19.13 16.80
N CYS A 4 -14.43 -18.61 15.64
CA CYS A 4 -13.53 -18.09 14.63
C CYS A 4 -12.87 -16.85 15.25
N ARG A 5 -11.66 -17.01 15.81
CA ARG A 5 -10.79 -15.87 16.10
C ARG A 5 -10.43 -15.28 14.74
N VAL A 6 -11.16 -14.24 14.34
CA VAL A 6 -10.73 -13.39 13.23
C VAL A 6 -9.45 -12.74 13.72
N ASP A 7 -8.33 -13.26 13.24
CA ASP A 7 -7.02 -12.69 13.50
C ASP A 7 -7.07 -11.21 13.08
N THR A 8 -6.98 -10.32 14.06
CA THR A 8 -7.15 -8.87 13.88
C THR A 8 -5.86 -8.19 13.44
N GLN A 9 -4.83 -8.97 13.12
CA GLN A 9 -3.57 -8.49 12.59
C GLN A 9 -3.65 -8.42 11.07
N VAL A 10 -3.05 -7.38 10.49
CA VAL A 10 -2.81 -7.35 9.04
C VAL A 10 -2.00 -8.60 8.69
N PRO A 11 -2.41 -9.39 7.69
CA PRO A 11 -1.68 -10.58 7.26
C PRO A 11 -0.25 -10.17 6.94
N HIS A 12 0.72 -10.88 7.53
CA HIS A 12 2.14 -10.60 7.32
C HIS A 12 2.49 -10.55 5.82
N GLU A 13 1.91 -11.46 5.04
CA GLU A 13 2.09 -11.51 3.58
C GLU A 13 1.63 -10.23 2.86
N LEU A 14 0.55 -9.60 3.33
CA LEU A 14 0.05 -8.34 2.74
C LEU A 14 0.95 -7.16 3.13
N ALA A 15 1.46 -7.17 4.36
CA ALA A 15 2.42 -6.17 4.84
C ALA A 15 3.79 -6.30 4.15
N ASP A 16 4.19 -7.51 3.74
CA ASP A 16 5.40 -7.75 2.96
C ASP A 16 5.26 -7.22 1.51
N VAL A 17 4.06 -7.30 0.95
CA VAL A 17 3.79 -6.77 -0.40
C VAL A 17 3.67 -5.24 -0.40
N LEU A 18 3.04 -4.67 0.62
CA LEU A 18 2.62 -3.27 0.71
C LEU A 18 3.26 -2.55 1.90
N GLN A 19 4.56 -2.77 2.13
CA GLN A 19 5.28 -2.30 3.31
C GLN A 19 5.17 -0.78 3.53
N TYR A 20 5.40 0.02 2.49
CA TYR A 20 5.33 1.48 2.54
C TYR A 20 3.90 1.98 2.63
N THR A 21 2.96 1.35 1.94
CA THR A 21 1.53 1.66 2.04
C THR A 21 1.02 1.44 3.47
N VAL A 22 1.31 0.27 4.06
CA VAL A 22 0.97 -0.04 5.46
C VAL A 22 1.62 0.96 6.41
N ARG A 23 2.89 1.31 6.16
CA ARG A 23 3.61 2.31 6.95
C ARG A 23 3.00 3.70 6.86
N MET A 24 2.58 4.15 5.68
CA MET A 24 1.89 5.43 5.53
C MET A 24 0.60 5.47 6.35
N VAL A 25 -0.22 4.42 6.26
CA VAL A 25 -1.45 4.32 7.05
C VAL A 25 -1.14 4.32 8.55
N LEU A 26 -0.09 3.63 9.00
CA LEU A 26 0.32 3.64 10.40
C LEU A 26 0.79 5.01 10.88
N LEU A 27 1.55 5.73 10.06
CA LEU A 27 2.07 7.05 10.44
C LEU A 27 0.97 8.12 10.43
N ASP A 28 -0.02 7.99 9.55
CA ASP A 28 -1.14 8.92 9.41
C ASP A 28 -2.28 8.65 10.43
N ARG A 29 -2.73 7.40 10.53
CA ARG A 29 -3.91 7.00 11.32
C ARG A 29 -3.60 6.15 12.56
N GLY A 30 -2.34 5.75 12.74
CA GLY A 30 -1.96 4.83 13.80
C GLY A 30 -2.43 3.39 13.56
N GLU A 31 -2.03 2.51 14.48
CA GLU A 31 -2.44 1.10 14.47
C GLU A 31 -3.96 0.88 14.49
N PRO A 32 -4.77 1.65 15.26
CA PRO A 32 -6.23 1.50 15.23
C PRO A 32 -6.84 1.76 13.85
N GLY A 33 -6.38 2.80 13.15
CA GLY A 33 -6.88 3.15 11.82
C GLY A 33 -6.51 2.11 10.75
N LEU A 34 -5.28 1.59 10.80
CA LEU A 34 -4.89 0.46 9.93
C LEU A 34 -5.79 -0.76 10.16
N ARG A 35 -6.04 -1.09 11.43
CA ARG A 35 -6.87 -2.24 11.80
C ARG A 35 -8.31 -2.08 11.32
N GLU A 36 -8.86 -0.87 11.44
CA GLU A 36 -10.20 -0.56 10.94
C GLU A 36 -10.28 -0.73 9.42
N LEU A 37 -9.32 -0.19 8.66
CA LEU A 37 -9.27 -0.35 7.21
C LEU A 37 -9.17 -1.83 6.80
N PHE A 38 -8.32 -2.60 7.47
CA PHE A 38 -8.19 -4.02 7.18
C PHE A 38 -9.47 -4.82 7.50
N HIS A 39 -10.12 -4.52 8.63
CA HIS A 39 -11.40 -5.13 8.97
C HIS A 39 -12.51 -4.76 7.98
N GLY A 40 -12.58 -3.50 7.56
CA GLY A 40 -13.50 -3.03 6.54
C GLY A 40 -13.28 -3.78 5.22
N TYR A 41 -12.04 -3.89 4.78
CA TYR A 41 -11.66 -4.67 3.59
C TYR A 41 -12.12 -6.12 3.70
N ARG A 42 -11.80 -6.82 4.79
CA ARG A 42 -12.16 -8.23 5.01
C ARG A 42 -13.67 -8.48 5.06
N ARG A 43 -14.46 -7.49 5.46
CA ARG A 43 -15.93 -7.60 5.43
C ARG A 43 -16.50 -7.43 4.03
N ALA A 44 -15.84 -6.63 3.19
CA ALA A 44 -16.26 -6.34 1.84
C ALA A 44 -15.74 -7.35 0.80
N HIS A 45 -14.60 -8.00 1.06
CA HIS A 45 -13.89 -8.82 0.09
C HIS A 45 -13.69 -10.26 0.56
N THR A 46 -13.80 -11.20 -0.38
CA THR A 46 -13.44 -12.61 -0.16
C THR A 46 -11.95 -12.77 -0.39
N TYR A 47 -11.28 -13.51 0.51
CA TYR A 47 -9.86 -13.81 0.42
C TYR A 47 -9.45 -14.33 -0.96
N GLN A 48 -8.34 -13.78 -1.48
CA GLN A 48 -7.71 -14.25 -2.70
C GLN A 48 -6.57 -15.25 -2.39
N PRO A 49 -6.47 -16.37 -3.13
CA PRO A 49 -5.41 -17.37 -2.92
C PRO A 49 -4.03 -16.91 -3.37
N ARG A 50 -3.91 -15.76 -4.06
CA ARG A 50 -2.65 -15.21 -4.55
C ARG A 50 -2.40 -13.87 -3.88
N VAL A 51 -1.31 -13.77 -3.13
CA VAL A 51 -0.97 -12.58 -2.32
C VAL A 51 -0.95 -11.28 -3.13
N LEU A 52 -0.38 -11.29 -4.34
CA LEU A 52 -0.35 -10.09 -5.19
C LEU A 52 -1.75 -9.64 -5.63
N ARG A 53 -2.69 -10.58 -5.78
CA ARG A 53 -4.08 -10.25 -6.10
C ARG A 53 -4.81 -9.70 -4.87
N GLU A 54 -4.62 -10.31 -3.71
CA GLU A 54 -5.13 -9.77 -2.43
C GLU A 54 -4.61 -8.35 -2.19
N ALA A 55 -3.32 -8.11 -2.48
CA ALA A 55 -2.71 -6.78 -2.39
C ALA A 55 -3.36 -5.78 -3.36
N ALA A 56 -3.56 -6.14 -4.61
CA ALA A 56 -4.23 -5.27 -5.58
C ALA A 56 -5.67 -4.94 -5.16
N ASP A 57 -6.43 -5.93 -4.67
CA ASP A 57 -7.80 -5.73 -4.18
C ASP A 57 -7.81 -4.82 -2.93
N PHE A 58 -6.84 -4.97 -2.03
CA PHE A 58 -6.69 -4.09 -0.87
C PHE A 58 -6.30 -2.65 -1.26
N VAL A 59 -5.43 -2.47 -2.25
CA VAL A 59 -5.08 -1.14 -2.78
C VAL A 59 -6.31 -0.45 -3.39
N ALA A 60 -7.14 -1.19 -4.13
CA ALA A 60 -8.40 -0.67 -4.64
C ALA A 60 -9.35 -0.24 -3.50
N TYR A 61 -9.43 -1.03 -2.43
CA TYR A 61 -10.20 -0.69 -1.24
C TYR A 61 -9.68 0.60 -0.57
N LEU A 62 -8.37 0.76 -0.43
CA LEU A 62 -7.75 1.96 0.14
C LEU A 62 -8.01 3.21 -0.69
N ALA A 63 -8.07 3.10 -2.02
CA ALA A 63 -8.39 4.22 -2.90
C ALA A 63 -9.77 4.83 -2.62
N GLU A 64 -10.71 4.05 -2.07
CA GLU A 64 -12.05 4.51 -1.71
C GLU A 64 -12.16 4.93 -0.23
N HIS A 65 -11.41 4.29 0.67
CA HIS A 65 -11.61 4.41 2.14
C HIS A 65 -10.46 5.17 2.85
N ALA A 66 -9.40 5.50 2.12
CA ALA A 66 -8.24 6.24 2.60
C ALA A 66 -7.70 7.24 1.56
N ALA A 67 -8.59 7.75 0.70
CA ALA A 67 -8.25 8.71 -0.36
C ALA A 67 -7.70 10.06 0.17
N ASP A 68 -8.00 10.37 1.43
CA ASP A 68 -7.52 11.55 2.15
C ASP A 68 -6.05 11.45 2.58
N ILE A 69 -5.44 10.25 2.59
CA ILE A 69 -4.02 10.08 2.88
C ILE A 69 -3.21 10.49 1.64
N PRO A 70 -2.43 11.58 1.69
CA PRO A 70 -1.72 12.09 0.52
C PRO A 70 -0.76 11.04 -0.05
N HIS A 71 -0.74 10.90 -1.38
CA HIS A 71 0.16 10.01 -2.14
C HIS A 71 0.02 8.50 -1.85
N LEU A 72 -0.95 8.08 -1.04
CA LEU A 72 -1.13 6.66 -0.68
C LEU A 72 -1.29 5.77 -1.91
N ALA A 73 -2.12 6.19 -2.86
CA ALA A 73 -2.36 5.45 -4.09
C ALA A 73 -1.11 5.31 -4.98
N GLU A 74 -0.28 6.36 -5.02
CA GLU A 74 0.95 6.39 -5.84
C GLU A 74 2.00 5.43 -5.27
N VAL A 75 2.16 5.42 -3.95
CA VAL A 75 3.05 4.49 -3.25
C VAL A 75 2.56 3.05 -3.37
N ALA A 76 1.26 2.82 -3.21
CA ALA A 76 0.67 1.51 -3.37
C ALA A 76 0.86 0.94 -4.78
N GLU A 77 0.67 1.74 -5.81
CA GLU A 77 0.90 1.33 -7.20
C GLU A 77 2.38 1.03 -7.47
N TYR A 78 3.30 1.81 -6.87
CA TYR A 78 4.73 1.53 -6.93
C TYR A 78 5.10 0.19 -6.33
N GLU A 79 4.56 -0.15 -5.16
CA GLU A 79 4.82 -1.45 -4.53
C GLU A 79 4.26 -2.60 -5.39
N LEU A 80 3.03 -2.49 -5.88
CA LEU A 80 2.45 -3.48 -6.79
C LEU A 80 3.27 -3.63 -8.09
N ALA A 81 3.87 -2.55 -8.59
CA ALA A 81 4.73 -2.58 -9.77
C ALA A 81 6.03 -3.36 -9.52
N LEU A 82 6.67 -3.19 -8.36
CA LEU A 82 7.85 -3.97 -7.96
C LEU A 82 7.56 -5.47 -7.96
N HIS A 83 6.43 -5.88 -7.38
CA HIS A 83 6.06 -7.29 -7.30
C HIS A 83 5.63 -7.87 -8.66
N ARG A 84 4.93 -7.09 -9.50
CA ARG A 84 4.61 -7.50 -10.88
C ARG A 84 5.86 -7.79 -11.70
N ILE A 85 6.90 -6.97 -11.52
CA ILE A 85 8.18 -7.15 -12.19
C ILE A 85 8.92 -8.38 -11.64
N ALA A 86 8.96 -8.55 -10.32
CA ALA A 86 9.58 -9.72 -9.69
C ALA A 86 8.92 -11.05 -10.13
N ASP A 87 7.64 -11.03 -10.50
CA ASP A 87 6.92 -12.17 -11.08
C ASP A 87 7.16 -12.35 -12.60
N GLY A 88 8.20 -11.73 -13.15
CA GLY A 88 8.57 -11.82 -14.57
C GLY A 88 7.76 -10.88 -15.48
N GLY A 89 7.07 -9.90 -14.91
CA GLY A 89 6.37 -8.87 -15.66
C GLY A 89 7.31 -7.90 -16.40
N PRO A 90 6.79 -7.16 -17.40
CA PRO A 90 7.57 -6.15 -18.10
C PRO A 90 7.85 -4.94 -17.19
N ALA A 91 8.77 -4.07 -17.62
CA ALA A 91 8.99 -2.77 -16.98
C ALA A 91 7.67 -2.01 -16.77
N GLN A 92 7.52 -1.38 -15.60
CA GLN A 92 6.32 -0.67 -15.19
C GLN A 92 6.60 0.83 -15.11
N ARG A 93 5.59 1.65 -15.41
CA ARG A 93 5.64 3.11 -15.22
C ARG A 93 4.65 3.50 -14.14
N VAL A 94 5.11 4.23 -13.14
CA VAL A 94 4.29 4.69 -12.03
C VAL A 94 4.38 6.20 -11.94
N ARG A 95 3.22 6.86 -11.88
CA ARG A 95 3.14 8.32 -11.81
C ARG A 95 3.01 8.78 -10.37
N PHE A 96 3.69 9.87 -10.07
CA PHE A 96 3.63 10.55 -8.78
C PHE A 96 3.30 12.02 -8.99
N SER A 97 2.43 12.56 -8.13
CA SER A 97 2.11 13.99 -8.08
C SER A 97 3.13 14.81 -7.28
N CYS A 98 4.19 14.14 -6.79
CA CYS A 98 5.28 14.73 -6.03
C CYS A 98 6.62 14.05 -6.36
N GLU A 99 7.73 14.63 -5.88
CA GLU A 99 9.06 14.04 -6.06
C GLU A 99 9.15 12.68 -5.35
N PRO A 100 9.25 11.56 -6.08
CA PRO A 100 9.07 10.22 -5.52
C PRO A 100 10.24 9.80 -4.63
N THR A 101 11.47 10.25 -4.92
CA THR A 101 12.66 9.84 -4.17
C THR A 101 12.60 10.33 -2.72
N ALA A 102 12.19 11.58 -2.51
CA ALA A 102 12.02 12.19 -1.20
C ALA A 102 10.91 11.50 -0.40
N LEU A 103 9.78 11.19 -1.05
CA LEU A 103 8.68 10.46 -0.43
C LEU A 103 9.13 9.06 0.01
N LEU A 104 9.68 8.27 -0.91
CA LEU A 104 10.09 6.89 -0.63
C LEU A 104 11.22 6.83 0.42
N THR A 105 12.15 7.79 0.41
CA THR A 105 13.23 7.89 1.40
C THR A 105 12.68 8.21 2.79
N ALA A 106 11.76 9.17 2.91
CA ALA A 106 11.11 9.46 4.19
C ALA A 106 10.38 8.24 4.76
N LEU A 107 9.67 7.50 3.90
CA LEU A 107 9.01 6.26 4.30
C LEU A 107 10.00 5.17 4.71
N ALA A 108 11.14 5.04 4.02
CA ALA A 108 12.21 4.14 4.42
C ALA A 108 12.74 4.46 5.83
N GLU A 109 12.76 5.75 6.20
CA GLU A 109 13.16 6.27 7.52
C GLU A 109 12.03 6.27 8.57
N LEU A 110 10.90 5.61 8.30
CA LEU A 110 9.76 5.51 9.23
C LEU A 110 9.11 6.86 9.58
N ARG A 111 9.08 7.81 8.64
CA ARG A 111 8.44 9.12 8.83
C ARG A 111 7.64 9.55 7.61
N LEU A 112 6.68 10.45 7.82
CA LEU A 112 6.06 11.18 6.73
C LEU A 112 6.97 12.36 6.33
N PRO A 113 7.03 12.72 5.04
CA PRO A 113 7.78 13.90 4.62
C PRO A 113 7.05 15.19 5.01
N ASP A 114 7.77 16.15 5.60
CA ASP A 114 7.18 17.44 5.97
C ASP A 114 6.81 18.31 4.77
N ARG A 115 7.61 18.20 3.70
CA ARG A 115 7.41 18.91 2.43
C ARG A 115 7.83 18.02 1.27
N LEU A 116 6.98 17.98 0.27
CA LEU A 116 7.26 17.34 -1.01
C LEU A 116 7.15 18.39 -2.11
N GLN A 117 8.04 18.29 -3.10
CA GLN A 117 7.96 19.14 -4.27
C GLN A 117 6.84 18.60 -5.18
N PRO A 118 5.76 19.36 -5.44
CA PRO A 118 4.71 18.93 -6.35
C PRO A 118 5.21 18.91 -7.80
N GLY A 119 4.63 18.04 -8.62
CA GLY A 119 4.94 17.92 -10.05
C GLY A 119 4.36 16.65 -10.65
N ASP A 120 4.51 16.46 -11.96
CA ASP A 120 4.15 15.20 -12.63
C ASP A 120 5.45 14.41 -12.89
N TYR A 121 5.72 13.45 -12.01
CA TYR A 121 6.91 12.61 -12.06
C TYR A 121 6.53 11.21 -12.55
N GLU A 122 7.36 10.62 -13.41
CA GLU A 122 7.22 9.23 -13.83
C GLU A 122 8.43 8.43 -13.37
N LEU A 123 8.18 7.39 -12.58
CA LEU A 123 9.19 6.42 -12.16
C LEU A 123 9.06 5.18 -13.03
N VAL A 124 10.17 4.79 -13.68
CA VAL A 124 10.26 3.55 -14.45
C VAL A 124 10.89 2.47 -13.58
N VAL A 125 10.12 1.44 -13.27
CA VAL A 125 10.59 0.26 -12.53
C VAL A 125 11.02 -0.79 -13.55
N MET A 126 12.23 -1.32 -13.39
CA MET A 126 12.84 -2.28 -14.32
C MET A 126 13.01 -3.66 -13.66
N PRO A 127 12.95 -4.76 -14.43
CA PRO A 127 13.27 -6.12 -13.96
C PRO A 127 14.71 -6.33 -13.49
#